data_AF-A0A2K6V7S8-F1
#
_entry.id   AF-A0A2K6V7S8-F1
#
_cell.length_a   1.000
_cell.length_b   1.000
_cell.length_c   1.000
_cell.angle_alpha   90.00
_cell.angle_beta   90.00
_cell.angle_gamma   90.00
#
_symmetry.space_group_name_H-M   'P 1'
#
loop_
_entity.id
_entity.type
_entity.pdbx_description
1 polymer ?
#
loop_
_entity_poly.entity_id
_entity_poly.type
_entity_poly.pdbx_seq_one_letter_code
_entity_poly.pdbx_strand_id
1 'polypeptide(L)' 'MSFPKYKPSHLATLPQTLDPAEYDISRETRQAQVERLAIRYLLQYNDPNRRGLKEKLIQEGKLD' A
#
# COMPACT_ATOMS: atom_id res chain seq x y z
N MET A 1 -12.37 15.28 -31.47
CA MET A 1 -11.62 16.24 -30.61
C MET A 1 -10.81 15.45 -29.60
N SER A 2 -9.56 15.82 -29.33
CA SER A 2 -8.67 15.13 -28.38
C SER A 2 -8.47 16.01 -27.14
N PHE A 3 -8.41 15.38 -25.96
CA PHE A 3 -8.10 16.08 -24.72
C PHE A 3 -6.60 16.41 -24.64
N PRO A 4 -6.22 17.56 -24.06
CA PRO A 4 -4.81 17.90 -23.85
C PRO A 4 -4.14 16.89 -22.90
N LYS A 5 -2.94 16.43 -23.27
CA LYS A 5 -2.16 15.48 -22.46
C LYS A 5 -1.61 16.16 -21.21
N TYR A 6 -1.75 15.50 -20.06
CA TYR A 6 -1.20 15.97 -18.79
C TYR A 6 0.34 16.05 -18.85
N LYS A 7 0.90 17.12 -18.30
CA LYS A 7 2.36 17.35 -18.20
C LYS A 7 2.74 17.42 -16.71
N PRO A 8 3.40 16.39 -16.16
CA PRO A 8 3.84 16.41 -14.78
C PRO A 8 4.96 17.45 -14.58
N SER A 9 5.09 17.95 -13.35
CA SER A 9 6.19 18.82 -12.90
C SER A 9 6.68 18.37 -11.53
N HIS A 10 7.80 18.93 -11.05
CA HIS A 10 8.36 18.58 -9.73
C HIS A 10 7.38 18.78 -8.56
N LEU A 11 6.47 19.77 -8.67
CA LEU A 11 5.47 20.06 -7.63
C LEU A 11 4.09 19.45 -7.96
N ALA A 12 3.94 18.84 -9.14
CA ALA A 12 2.69 18.25 -9.60
C ALA A 12 2.97 16.92 -10.30
N THR A 13 3.00 15.85 -9.50
CA THR A 13 3.24 14.49 -9.97
C THR A 13 2.10 13.99 -10.85
N LEU A 14 2.43 13.08 -11.78
CA LEU A 14 1.44 12.39 -12.62
C LEU A 14 0.42 11.66 -11.74
N PRO A 15 -0.89 11.88 -11.93
CA PRO A 15 -1.92 11.07 -11.30
C PRO A 15 -1.74 9.61 -11.65
N GLN A 16 -1.93 8.72 -10.67
CA GLN A 16 -1.73 7.28 -10.83
C GLN A 16 -2.61 6.69 -11.95
N THR A 17 -3.82 7.21 -12.15
CA THR A 17 -4.74 6.79 -13.23
C THR A 17 -4.28 7.19 -14.63
N LEU A 18 -3.33 8.12 -14.75
CA LEU A 18 -2.74 8.52 -16.04
C LEU A 18 -1.40 7.83 -16.30
N ASP A 19 -0.86 7.09 -15.33
CA ASP A 19 0.33 6.27 -15.52
C ASP A 19 -0.04 4.98 -16.28
N PRO A 20 0.51 4.72 -17.48
CA PRO A 20 0.28 3.48 -18.19
C PRO A 20 0.69 2.24 -17.39
N ALA A 21 1.70 2.37 -16.51
CA ALA A 21 2.18 1.27 -15.69
C ALA A 21 1.15 0.81 -14.64
N GLU A 22 0.19 1.66 -14.26
CA GLU A 22 -0.88 1.32 -13.33
C GLU A 22 -1.76 0.18 -13.87
N TYR A 23 -1.92 0.10 -15.18
CA TYR A 23 -2.74 -0.91 -15.85
C TYR A 23 -1.92 -2.12 -16.33
N ASP A 24 -0.63 -2.21 -15.96
CA ASP A 24 0.20 -3.37 -16.29
C ASP A 24 -0.21 -4.58 -15.45
N ILE A 25 -0.90 -5.51 -16.10
CA ILE A 25 -1.43 -6.75 -15.52
C ILE A 25 -0.48 -7.96 -15.70
N SER A 26 0.78 -7.73 -16.07
CA SER A 26 1.78 -8.79 -16.20
C SER A 26 1.93 -9.61 -14.90
N ARG A 27 2.42 -10.85 -15.03
CA ARG A 27 2.57 -11.73 -13.87
C ARG A 27 3.60 -11.20 -12.87
N GLU A 28 4.66 -10.58 -13.38
CA GLU A 28 5.76 -10.03 -12.59
C GLU A 28 5.31 -8.84 -11.75
N THR A 29 4.52 -7.90 -12.32
CA THR A 29 3.99 -6.76 -11.55
C THR A 29 3.07 -7.21 -10.43
N ARG A 30 2.22 -8.21 -10.67
CA ARG A 30 1.37 -8.78 -9.61
C ARG A 30 2.18 -9.42 -8.50
N GLN A 31 3.23 -10.18 -8.83
CA GLN A 31 4.11 -10.78 -7.83
C GLN A 31 4.79 -9.71 -6.98
N ALA A 32 5.38 -8.69 -7.63
CA ALA A 32 6.02 -7.57 -6.93
C ALA A 32 5.05 -6.79 -6.03
N GLN A 33 3.79 -6.60 -6.46
CA GLN A 33 2.76 -5.96 -5.63
C GLN A 33 2.42 -6.80 -4.39
N VAL A 34 2.22 -8.11 -4.56
CA VAL A 34 1.93 -9.03 -3.45
C VAL A 34 3.10 -9.09 -2.47
N GLU A 35 4.34 -9.17 -2.96
CA GLU A 35 5.54 -9.17 -2.11
C GLU A 35 5.66 -7.88 -1.29
N ARG A 36 5.50 -6.71 -1.93
CA ARG A 36 5.49 -5.41 -1.23
C ARG A 36 4.40 -5.35 -0.16
N LEU A 37 3.21 -5.89 -0.45
CA LEU A 37 2.11 -5.95 0.49
C LEU A 37 2.41 -6.89 1.66
N ALA A 38 3.01 -8.05 1.40
CA ALA A 38 3.44 -9.00 2.43
C ALA A 38 4.49 -8.38 3.36
N ILE A 39 5.49 -7.68 2.81
CA ILE A 39 6.50 -6.95 3.59
C ILE A 39 5.84 -5.90 4.48
N ARG A 40 4.94 -5.08 3.92
CA ARG A 40 4.19 -4.07 4.70
C ARG A 40 3.42 -4.73 5.85
N TYR A 41 2.76 -5.86 5.59
CA TYR A 41 1.99 -6.58 6.61
C TYR A 41 2.88 -7.12 7.73
N LEU A 42 4.03 -7.74 7.40
CA LEU A 42 4.98 -8.25 8.39
C LEU A 42 5.53 -7.12 9.26
N LEU A 43 5.87 -5.97 8.67
CA LEU A 43 6.32 -4.81 9.43
C LEU A 43 5.22 -4.29 10.37
N GLN A 44 3.97 -4.18 9.90
CA GLN A 44 2.85 -3.75 10.74
C GLN A 44 2.45 -4.77 11.82
N TYR A 45 2.71 -6.06 11.60
CA TYR A 45 2.45 -7.10 12.59
C TYR A 45 3.54 -7.13 13.67
N ASN A 46 4.78 -6.83 13.28
CA ASN A 46 5.92 -6.76 14.19
C ASN A 46 6.04 -5.42 14.93
N ASP A 47 5.17 -4.46 14.66
CA ASP A 47 5.15 -3.18 15.37
C ASP A 47 4.85 -3.40 16.88
N PRO A 48 5.79 -3.05 17.78
CA PRO A 48 5.63 -3.26 19.21
C PRO A 48 4.46 -2.46 19.80
N ASN A 49 4.12 -1.32 19.22
CA ASN A 49 2.96 -0.51 19.66
C ASN A 49 1.64 -1.26 19.43
N ARG A 50 1.57 -2.03 18.34
CA ARG A 50 0.39 -2.83 18.01
C ARG A 50 0.31 -4.10 18.86
N ARG A 51 1.45 -4.70 19.21
CA ARG A 51 1.51 -5.86 20.11
C ARG A 51 1.11 -5.49 21.54
N GLY A 52 1.63 -4.39 22.08
CA GLY A 52 1.27 -3.91 23.41
C GLY A 52 -0.21 -3.53 23.53
N LEU A 53 -0.83 -3.00 22.47
CA LEU A 53 -2.27 -2.73 22.46
C LEU A 53 -3.10 -4.03 22.49
N LYS A 54 -2.71 -5.05 21.73
CA LYS A 54 -3.36 -6.37 21.75
C LYS A 54 -3.25 -7.02 23.13
N GLU A 55 -2.06 -7.02 23.73
CA GLU A 55 -1.83 -7.60 25.05
C GLU A 55 -2.66 -6.91 26.14
N LYS A 56 -2.75 -5.57 26.10
CA LYS A 56 -3.62 -4.81 27.01
C LYS A 56 -5.09 -5.14 26.83
N LEU A 57 -5.57 -5.28 25.60
CA LEU A 57 -6.96 -5.62 25.31
C LEU A 57 -7.32 -7.07 25.73
N ILE A 58 -6.35 -7.99 25.66
CA ILE A 58 -6.49 -9.36 26.20
C ILE A 58 -6.55 -9.32 27.73
N GLN A 59 -5.69 -8.52 28.39
CA GLN A 59 -5.74 -8.32 29.85
C GLN A 59 -7.05 -7.67 30.32
N GLU A 60 -7.62 -6.79 29.50
CA GLU A 60 -8.92 -6.15 29.74
C GLU A 60 -10.12 -7.06 29.42
N GLY A 61 -9.90 -8.31 28.96
CA GLY A 61 -10.96 -9.25 28.60
C GLY A 61 -11.82 -8.82 27.41
N LYS A 62 -11.30 -7.91 26.57
CA LYS A 62 -11.99 -7.39 25.38
C LYS A 62 -11.66 -8.16 24.10
N LEU A 63 -10.67 -9.04 24.16
CA LEU A 63 -10.26 -9.96 23.11
C LEU A 63 -10.01 -11.33 23.76
N ASP A 64 -10.61 -12.38 23.20
CA ASP A 64 -10.44 -13.78 23.64
C ASP A 64 -9.07 -14.36 23.25
#